data_AF-A0A4Y2JBR9-F1
#
_entry.id   AF-A0A4Y2JBR9-F1
#
_cell.length_a   1.000
_cell.length_b   1.000
_cell.length_c   1.000
_cell.angle_alpha   90.00
_cell.angle_beta   90.00
_cell.angle_gamma   90.00
#
_symmetry.space_group_name_H-M   'P 1'
#
loop_
_entity.id
_entity.type
_entity.pdbx_description
1 polymer ?
#
loop_
_entity_poly.entity_id
_entity_poly.type
_entity_poly.pdbx_seq_one_letter_code
_entity_poly.pdbx_strand_id
1 'polypeptide(L)'
;MTFFNCCKLLGTPTEETWPGMTQLPEYKPFPLYHPTTSFAQVVPKLNSKGRDLLQKLLVCNPAIRTSADEAMQHLYFSDLPPAIKNG
;
A
#
# COMPACT_ATOMS: atom_id res chain seq x y z
N MET A 1 -9.16 9.52 0.24
CA MET A 1 -8.97 8.33 1.11
C MET A 1 -8.35 8.84 2.39
N THR A 2 -9.07 8.85 3.50
CA THR A 2 -8.56 9.38 4.77
C THR A 2 -7.57 8.39 5.39
N PHE A 3 -6.51 8.91 6.00
CA PHE A 3 -5.46 8.16 6.71
C PHE A 3 -6.00 7.01 7.58
N PHE A 4 -7.11 7.26 8.26
CA PHE A 4 -7.80 6.33 9.14
C PHE A 4 -8.26 5.05 8.43
N ASN A 5 -8.78 5.14 7.20
CA ASN A 5 -9.25 3.97 6.46
C ASN A 5 -8.09 3.09 5.97
N CYS A 6 -6.93 3.68 5.68
CA CYS A 6 -5.72 2.90 5.39
C CYS A 6 -5.26 2.12 6.62
N CYS A 7 -5.27 2.73 7.81
CA CYS A 7 -4.85 2.07 9.05
C CYS A 7 -5.74 0.87 9.42
N LYS A 8 -7.05 0.90 9.12
CA LYS A 8 -7.94 -0.23 9.38
C LYS A 8 -7.60 -1.48 8.56
N LEU A 9 -7.12 -1.28 7.33
CA LEU A 9 -6.79 -2.38 6.42
C LEU A 9 -5.35 -2.85 6.62
N LEU A 10 -4.41 -1.90 6.74
CA LEU A 10 -2.97 -2.16 6.76
C LEU A 10 -2.40 -2.33 8.17
N GLY A 11 -3.19 -2.01 9.19
CA GLY A 11 -2.72 -1.84 10.56
C GLY A 11 -2.28 -0.40 10.86
N THR A 12 -2.25 -0.06 12.14
CA THR A 12 -1.76 1.24 12.60
C THR A 12 -0.24 1.26 12.51
N PRO A 13 0.37 2.20 11.76
CA PRO A 13 1.82 2.31 11.71
C PRO A 13 2.38 2.74 13.09
N THR A 14 3.60 2.33 13.34
CA THR A 14 4.40 2.62 14.54
C THR A 14 5.57 3.53 14.17
N GLU A 15 6.25 4.14 15.15
CA GLU A 15 7.50 4.90 14.89
C GLU A 15 8.61 4.04 14.25
N GLU A 16 8.57 2.72 14.42
CA GLU A 16 9.49 1.80 13.72
C GLU A 16 9.19 1.68 12.22
N THR A 17 7.90 1.68 11.84
CA THR A 17 7.46 1.50 10.44
C THR A 17 7.26 2.82 9.71
N TRP A 18 7.03 3.90 10.46
CA TRP A 18 6.97 5.27 9.97
C TRP A 18 7.57 6.24 11.00
N PRO A 19 8.90 6.45 10.93
CA PRO A 19 9.58 7.42 11.77
C PRO A 19 9.03 8.84 11.55
N GLY A 20 8.69 9.53 12.64
CA GLY A 20 8.18 10.90 12.61
C GLY A 20 6.68 11.03 12.35
N MET A 21 5.93 9.92 12.29
CA MET A 21 4.48 9.94 12.10
C MET A 21 3.76 10.77 13.17
N THR A 22 4.21 10.67 14.43
CA THR A 22 3.62 11.43 15.56
C THR A 22 3.82 12.94 15.47
N GLN A 23 4.75 13.40 14.64
CA GLN A 23 5.08 14.82 14.44
C GLN A 23 4.30 15.46 13.28
N LEU A 24 3.50 14.67 12.56
CA LEU A 24 2.72 15.18 11.44
C LEU A 24 1.60 16.12 11.94
N PRO A 25 1.33 17.25 11.27
CA PRO A 25 0.28 18.19 11.68
C PRO A 25 -1.12 17.58 11.82
N GLU A 26 -1.40 16.56 11.01
CA GLU A 26 -2.70 15.86 10.94
C GLU A 26 -2.75 14.63 11.87
N TYR A 27 -1.66 14.32 12.58
CA TYR A 27 -1.60 13.14 13.44
C TYR A 27 -2.61 13.27 14.58
N LYS A 28 -3.40 12.23 14.77
CA LYS A 28 -4.23 12.04 15.96
C LYS A 28 -3.90 10.66 16.53
N PRO A 29 -3.89 10.49 17.85
CA PRO A 29 -3.81 9.16 18.43
C PRO A 29 -4.99 8.31 17.93
N PHE A 30 -4.70 7.16 17.33
CA PHE A 30 -5.71 6.21 16.85
C PHE A 30 -5.56 4.89 17.63
N PRO A 31 -6.64 4.08 17.73
CA PRO A 31 -6.52 2.72 18.25
C PRO A 31 -5.46 1.93 17.49
N LEU A 32 -4.76 1.03 18.18
CA LEU A 32 -3.87 0.07 17.54
C LEU A 32 -4.73 -0.95 16.79
N TYR A 33 -4.71 -0.86 15.46
CA TYR A 33 -5.29 -1.85 14.57
C TYR A 33 -4.18 -2.82 14.17
N HIS A 34 -4.39 -4.10 14.43
CA HIS A 34 -3.58 -5.14 13.81
C HIS A 34 -4.14 -5.43 12.41
N PRO A 35 -3.30 -5.67 11.40
CA PRO A 35 -3.80 -6.09 10.09
C PRO A 35 -4.50 -7.45 10.24
N THR A 36 -5.83 -7.44 10.25
CA THR A 36 -6.66 -8.64 10.48
C THR A 36 -7.07 -9.33 9.19
N THR A 37 -6.92 -8.65 8.05
CA THR A 37 -7.44 -9.13 6.76
C THR A 37 -6.34 -9.14 5.72
N SER A 38 -6.09 -10.30 5.12
CA SER A 38 -5.13 -10.44 4.03
C SER A 38 -5.69 -9.85 2.73
N PHE A 39 -4.82 -9.36 1.85
CA PHE A 39 -5.25 -8.93 0.51
C PHE A 39 -5.90 -10.05 -0.30
N ALA A 40 -5.58 -11.31 -0.03
CA ALA A 40 -6.28 -12.44 -0.66
C ALA A 40 -7.77 -12.48 -0.32
N GLN A 41 -8.15 -12.05 0.88
CA GLN A 41 -9.56 -11.97 1.30
C GLN A 41 -10.25 -10.71 0.77
N VAL A 42 -9.53 -9.58 0.70
CA VAL A 42 -10.11 -8.31 0.22
C VAL A 42 -10.25 -8.28 -1.30
N VAL A 43 -9.28 -8.82 -2.03
CA VAL A 43 -9.24 -8.84 -3.50
C VAL A 43 -9.02 -10.26 -4.03
N PRO A 44 -10.01 -11.17 -3.87
CA PRO A 44 -9.85 -12.58 -4.20
C PRO A 44 -9.60 -12.85 -5.70
N LYS A 45 -10.07 -11.95 -6.57
CA LYS A 45 -9.90 -12.03 -8.03
C LYS A 45 -8.50 -11.60 -8.49
N LEU A 46 -7.74 -10.91 -7.64
CA LEU A 46 -6.40 -10.43 -7.99
C LEU A 46 -5.40 -11.55 -7.76
N ASN A 47 -4.52 -11.83 -8.71
CA ASN A 47 -3.49 -12.86 -8.55
C ASN A 47 -2.40 -12.46 -7.52
N SER A 48 -1.48 -13.37 -7.21
CA SER A 48 -0.40 -13.12 -6.25
C SER A 48 0.47 -11.91 -6.63
N LYS A 49 0.87 -11.79 -7.91
CA LYS A 49 1.67 -10.67 -8.42
C LYS A 49 0.96 -9.32 -8.25
N GLY A 50 -0.35 -9.28 -8.48
CA GLY A 50 -1.14 -8.07 -8.33
C GLY A 50 -1.33 -7.68 -6.87
N ARG A 51 -1.49 -8.67 -5.97
CA ARG A 51 -1.53 -8.41 -4.53
C ARG A 51 -0.20 -7.89 -4.00
N ASP A 52 0.93 -8.41 -4.51
CA ASP A 52 2.27 -7.90 -4.18
C ASP A 52 2.44 -6.43 -4.62
N LEU A 53 2.01 -6.10 -5.85
CA LEU A 53 1.98 -4.71 -6.31
C LEU A 53 1.08 -3.84 -5.42
N LEU A 54 -0.10 -4.34 -5.07
CA LEU A 54 -1.05 -3.62 -4.22
C LEU A 54 -0.47 -3.33 -2.83
N GLN A 55 0.29 -4.26 -2.26
CA GLN A 55 1.01 -4.06 -0.99
C GLN A 55 2.06 -2.96 -1.08
N LYS A 56 2.75 -2.86 -2.21
CA LYS A 56 3.76 -1.82 -2.49
C LYS A 56 3.16 -0.43 -2.73
N LEU A 57 1.94 -0.38 -3.28
CA LEU A 57 1.20 0.85 -3.53
C LEU A 57 0.41 1.34 -2.29
N LEU A 58 -0.17 0.42 -1.52
CA LEU A 58 -0.95 0.73 -0.32
C LEU A 58 -0.07 0.67 0.92
N VAL A 59 0.80 1.67 1.06
CA VAL A 59 1.66 1.84 2.24
C VAL A 59 1.30 3.13 2.97
N CYS A 60 1.21 3.08 4.30
CA CYS A 60 0.88 4.24 5.13
C CYS A 60 1.97 5.31 5.04
N ASN A 61 3.24 4.91 5.19
CA ASN A 61 4.37 5.81 5.07
C ASN A 61 4.63 6.14 3.58
N PRO A 62 4.41 7.40 3.14
CA PRO A 62 4.55 7.76 1.74
C PRO A 62 6.00 7.69 1.24
N ALA A 63 7.00 7.77 2.13
CA ALA A 63 8.41 7.76 1.77
C ALA A 63 8.90 6.40 1.26
N ILE A 64 8.23 5.32 1.64
CA ILE A 64 8.54 3.94 1.21
C ILE A 64 7.51 3.39 0.20
N ARG A 65 6.52 4.21 -0.19
CA ARG A 65 5.50 3.82 -1.15
C ARG A 65 6.11 3.83 -2.55
N THR A 66 5.92 2.75 -3.29
CA THR A 66 6.42 2.61 -4.66
C THR A 66 5.87 3.72 -5.57
N SER A 67 6.74 4.31 -6.38
CA SER A 67 6.38 5.33 -7.37
C SER A 67 5.58 4.74 -8.54
N ALA A 68 4.93 5.60 -9.33
CA ALA A 68 4.20 5.15 -10.52
C ALA A 68 5.14 4.46 -11.52
N ASP A 69 6.33 5.02 -11.74
CA ASP A 69 7.31 4.48 -12.69
C ASP A 69 7.80 3.09 -12.26
N GLU A 70 8.15 2.91 -10.99
CA GLU A 70 8.55 1.60 -10.45
C GLU A 70 7.38 0.59 -10.46
N ALA A 71 6.17 1.04 -10.18
CA ALA A 71 4.98 0.20 -10.22
C ALA A 71 4.71 -0.35 -11.63
N MET A 72 4.92 0.47 -12.67
CA MET A 72 4.77 0.06 -14.07
C MET A 72 5.80 -1.00 -14.49
N GLN A 73 6.97 -1.04 -13.85
CA GLN A 73 7.98 -2.09 -14.06
C GLN A 73 7.69 -3.39 -13.29
N HIS A 74 6.61 -3.45 -12.51
CA HIS A 74 6.29 -4.61 -11.69
C HIS A 74 5.95 -5.86 -12.53
N LEU A 75 6.30 -7.05 -12.02
CA LEU A 75 5.99 -8.34 -12.64
C LEU A 75 4.49 -8.57 -12.87
N TYR A 76 3.61 -7.83 -12.19
CA TYR A 76 2.17 -7.87 -12.45
C TYR A 76 1.84 -7.44 -13.88
N PHE A 77 2.58 -6.47 -14.42
CA PHE A 77 2.41 -5.96 -15.77
C PHE A 77 3.29 -6.68 -16.79
N SER A 78 4.04 -7.73 -16.42
CA SER A 78 4.95 -8.44 -17.35
C SER A 78 4.23 -8.89 -18.61
N ASP A 79 2.98 -9.34 -18.46
CA ASP A 79 2.19 -9.99 -19.48
C ASP A 79 1.36 -9.00 -20.32
N LEU A 80 1.45 -7.69 -20.02
CA LEU A 80 0.78 -6.66 -20.81
C LEU A 80 1.51 -6.39 -22.14
N PRO A 81 0.76 -6.17 -23.24
CA PRO A 81 1.33 -5.73 -24.50
C PRO A 81 2.15 -4.45 -24.34
N PRO A 82 3.27 -4.28 -25.08
CA PRO A 82 4.10 -3.07 -25.01
C PRO A 82 3.33 -1.77 -25.27
N ALA A 83 2.27 -1.84 -26.08
CA ALA A 83 1.41 -0.69 -26.37
C ALA A 83 0.71 -0.09 -25.14
N ILE A 84 0.54 -0.86 -24.07
CA ILE A 84 -0.09 -0.41 -22.81
C ILE A 84 0.97 0.12 -21.82
N LYS A 85 2.24 -0.29 -21.96
CA LYS A 85 3.32 0.08 -21.04
C LYS A 85 3.91 1.47 -21.30
N ASN A 86 3.78 1.98 -22.52
CA ASN A 86 4.41 3.22 -22.99
C ASN A 86 3.40 4.36 -23.25
N GLY A 87 2.16 4.21 -22.79
CA GLY A 87 1.07 5.18 -22.99
C GLY A 87 1.01 6.24 -21.90
#